data_AF-A0AAD9MJ26-F1
#
_entry.id   AF-A0AAD9MJ26-F1
#
_cell.length_a   1.000
_cell.length_b   1.000
_cell.length_c   1.000
_cell.angle_alpha   90.00
_cell.angle_beta   90.00
_cell.angle_gamma   90.00
#
_symmetry.space_group_name_H-M   'P 1'
#
loop_
_entity.id
_entity.type
_entity.pdbx_description
1 polymer ?
#
loop_
_entity_poly.entity_id
_entity_poly.type
_entity_poly.pdbx_seq_one_letter_code
_entity_poly.pdbx_strand_id
1 'polypeptide(L)'
;MRDRTPSTEAGSQDRHLPIANISRNMKKYLPGSAKIAKDAKEAVQECLSEFISFVTSEASDKCHRERRKTIMGDDLLWAMHTLGFDSYIEPLRVYLAKFREAEKQAIASAGRPGSANPDA
;
A
#
# COMPACT_ATOMS: atom_id res chain seq x y z
N MET A 1 21.39 4.28 38.70
CA MET A 1 20.22 4.67 37.90
C MET A 1 20.32 3.90 36.59
N ARG A 2 19.50 2.85 36.38
CA ARG A 2 19.53 2.05 35.15
C ARG A 2 18.61 2.75 34.15
N ASP A 3 19.19 3.38 33.14
CA ASP A 3 18.40 3.90 32.03
C ASP A 3 18.01 2.70 31.15
N ARG A 4 16.71 2.43 31.12
CA ARG A 4 16.10 1.35 30.36
C ARG A 4 15.61 1.99 29.07
N THR A 5 16.39 1.90 28.00
CA THR A 5 15.91 2.21 26.65
C THR A 5 14.67 1.34 26.38
N PRO A 6 13.51 1.90 25.98
CA PRO A 6 12.38 1.09 25.60
C PRO A 6 12.73 0.39 24.28
N SER A 7 12.51 -0.91 24.25
CA SER A 7 12.81 -1.81 23.15
C SER A 7 12.14 -1.34 21.84
N THR A 8 12.91 -0.76 20.92
CA THR A 8 12.47 -0.41 19.56
C THR A 8 11.98 -1.62 18.74
N GLU A 9 12.18 -2.85 19.23
CA GLU A 9 11.77 -4.07 18.54
C GLU A 9 10.27 -4.38 18.63
N ALA A 10 9.53 -3.84 19.61
CA ALA A 10 8.10 -4.12 19.73
C ALA A 10 7.29 -3.49 18.58
N GLY A 11 7.73 -2.34 18.04
CA GLY A 11 7.08 -1.66 16.92
C GLY A 11 7.61 -2.07 15.54
N SER A 12 8.65 -2.89 15.45
CA SER A 12 9.17 -3.34 14.16
C SER A 12 8.27 -4.42 13.53
N GLN A 13 7.74 -5.33 14.33
CA GLN A 13 6.86 -6.40 13.86
C GLN A 13 5.50 -5.89 13.35
N ASP A 14 4.96 -4.82 13.94
CA ASP A 14 3.71 -4.19 13.47
C ASP A 14 3.80 -3.64 12.03
N ARG A 15 5.02 -3.39 11.54
CA ARG A 15 5.27 -2.87 10.19
C ARG A 15 5.41 -3.99 9.14
N HIS A 16 5.47 -5.25 9.57
CA HIS A 16 5.68 -6.38 8.68
C HIS A 16 4.36 -6.96 8.18
N LEU A 17 4.27 -7.21 6.87
CA LEU A 17 3.16 -7.97 6.30
C LEU A 17 3.22 -9.44 6.77
N PRO A 18 2.08 -10.12 6.95
CA PRO A 18 2.09 -11.51 7.39
C PRO A 18 2.93 -12.42 6.48
N ILE A 19 3.89 -13.15 7.06
CA ILE A 19 4.83 -14.01 6.32
C ILE A 19 4.13 -15.03 5.42
N ALA A 20 2.94 -15.49 5.81
CA ALA A 20 2.12 -16.40 5.03
C ALA A 20 1.63 -15.78 3.72
N ASN A 21 1.27 -14.49 3.73
CA ASN A 21 0.84 -13.77 2.54
C ASN A 21 2.03 -13.52 1.61
N ILE A 22 3.20 -13.18 2.16
CA ILE A 22 4.45 -13.04 1.40
C ILE A 22 4.83 -14.38 0.74
N SER A 23 4.88 -15.46 1.52
CA SER A 23 5.23 -16.78 0.99
C SER A 23 4.26 -17.27 -0.08
N ARG A 24 2.95 -16.99 0.06
CA ARG A 24 1.95 -17.33 -0.95
C ARG A 24 2.15 -16.53 -2.24
N ASN A 25 2.49 -15.24 -2.13
CA ASN A 25 2.76 -14.40 -3.29
C ASN A 25 4.04 -14.86 -4.02
N MET A 26 5.15 -15.04 -3.30
CA MET A 26 6.42 -15.52 -3.87
C MET A 26 6.25 -16.84 -4.64
N LYS A 27 5.48 -17.80 -4.09
CA LYS A 27 5.22 -19.09 -4.74
C LYS A 27 4.48 -18.98 -6.08
N LYS A 28 3.73 -17.92 -6.35
CA LYS A 28 3.03 -17.73 -7.63
C LYS A 28 4.01 -17.58 -8.80
N TYR A 29 5.25 -17.19 -8.52
CA TYR A 29 6.29 -16.96 -9.52
C TYR A 29 7.33 -18.09 -9.54
N LEU A 30 7.07 -19.21 -8.85
CA LEU A 30 7.96 -20.35 -8.77
C LEU A 30 7.25 -21.63 -9.24
N PRO A 31 8.00 -22.66 -9.67
CA PRO A 31 7.44 -23.98 -9.93
C PRO A 31 6.73 -24.56 -8.70
N GLY A 32 5.67 -25.37 -8.91
CA GLY A 32 4.81 -25.86 -7.81
C GLY A 32 5.54 -26.70 -6.75
N SER A 33 6.65 -27.35 -7.09
CA SER A 33 7.49 -28.13 -6.17
C SER A 33 8.55 -27.30 -5.43
N ALA A 34 8.71 -26.02 -5.77
CA ALA A 34 9.75 -25.17 -5.21
C ALA A 34 9.53 -24.91 -3.72
N LYS A 35 10.63 -24.98 -2.96
CA LYS A 35 10.68 -24.61 -1.54
C LYS A 35 11.35 -23.26 -1.41
N ILE A 36 10.83 -22.41 -0.53
CA ILE A 36 11.41 -21.11 -0.20
C ILE A 36 12.00 -21.23 1.21
N ALA A 37 13.28 -20.93 1.34
CA ALA A 37 13.98 -20.90 2.62
C ALA A 37 13.30 -19.91 3.60
N LYS A 38 13.45 -20.14 4.90
CA LYS A 38 12.90 -19.24 5.93
C LYS A 38 13.49 -17.83 5.78
N ASP A 39 14.80 -17.74 5.74
CA ASP A 39 15.55 -16.48 5.66
C ASP A 39 15.21 -15.69 4.38
N ALA A 40 14.95 -16.38 3.27
CA ALA A 40 14.50 -15.73 2.04
C ALA A 40 13.12 -15.08 2.17
N LYS A 41 12.20 -15.66 2.96
CA LYS A 41 10.89 -15.05 3.21
C LYS A 41 11.02 -13.85 4.14
N GLU A 42 11.89 -13.93 5.15
CA GLU A 42 12.16 -12.84 6.10
C GLU A 42 12.83 -11.66 5.38
N ALA A 43 13.84 -11.92 4.55
CA ALA A 43 14.49 -10.88 3.75
C ALA A 43 13.49 -10.16 2.81
N VAL A 44 12.59 -10.89 2.16
CA VAL A 44 11.56 -10.27 1.33
C VAL A 44 10.52 -9.53 2.17
N GLN A 45 10.18 -10.03 3.36
CA GLN A 45 9.26 -9.34 4.28
C GLN A 45 9.82 -7.98 4.71
N GLU A 46 11.10 -7.93 5.09
CA GLU A 46 11.80 -6.69 5.43
C GLU A 46 11.88 -5.74 4.23
N CYS A 47 12.27 -6.26 3.06
CA CYS A 47 12.36 -5.49 1.83
C CYS A 47 11.01 -4.88 1.42
N LEU A 48 9.88 -5.58 1.63
CA LEU A 48 8.56 -5.06 1.32
C LEU A 48 8.14 -3.93 2.26
N SER A 49 8.46 -4.05 3.56
CA SER A 49 8.23 -2.96 4.51
C SER A 49 9.06 -1.73 4.15
N GLU A 50 10.32 -1.91 3.80
CA GLU A 50 11.19 -0.84 3.32
C GLU A 50 10.68 -0.23 2.01
N PHE A 51 10.25 -1.05 1.05
CA PHE A 51 9.68 -0.58 -0.21
C PHE A 51 8.44 0.32 0.01
N ILE A 52 7.54 -0.07 0.91
CA ILE A 52 6.38 0.76 1.27
C ILE A 52 6.87 2.10 1.84
N SER A 53 7.81 2.09 2.78
CA SER A 53 8.35 3.33 3.35
C SER A 53 9.07 4.18 2.32
N PHE A 54 9.83 3.58 1.41
CA PHE A 54 10.60 4.26 0.38
C PHE A 54 9.68 5.01 -0.60
N VAL A 55 8.72 4.29 -1.19
CA VAL A 55 7.78 4.87 -2.16
C VAL A 55 6.88 5.93 -1.49
N THR A 56 6.38 5.65 -0.28
CA THR A 56 5.50 6.60 0.42
C THR A 56 6.24 7.85 0.88
N SER A 57 7.53 7.75 1.22
CA SER A 57 8.36 8.92 1.56
C SER A 57 8.55 9.83 0.35
N GLU A 58 8.87 9.27 -0.84
CA GLU A 58 9.03 10.07 -2.06
C GLU A 58 7.72 10.76 -2.48
N ALA A 59 6.59 10.03 -2.38
CA ALA A 59 5.27 10.61 -2.64
C ALA A 59 4.88 11.69 -1.62
N SER A 60 5.21 11.48 -0.34
CA SER A 60 5.02 12.45 0.73
C SER A 60 5.82 13.73 0.47
N ASP A 61 7.09 13.59 0.08
CA ASP A 61 7.96 14.72 -0.22
C ASP A 61 7.39 15.60 -1.34
N LYS A 62 6.91 14.99 -2.44
CA LYS A 62 6.19 15.71 -3.49
C LYS A 62 4.95 16.43 -2.94
N CYS A 63 4.10 15.71 -2.22
CA CYS A 63 2.88 16.27 -1.63
C CYS A 63 3.18 17.51 -0.78
N HIS A 64 4.21 17.44 0.07
CA HIS A 64 4.64 18.55 0.92
C HIS A 64 5.24 19.71 0.13
N ARG A 65 6.06 19.45 -0.91
CA ARG A 65 6.58 20.49 -1.82
C ARG A 65 5.45 21.26 -2.51
N GLU A 66 4.34 20.58 -2.83
CA GLU A 66 3.13 21.18 -3.38
C GLU A 66 2.19 21.80 -2.32
N ARG A 67 2.63 21.91 -1.07
CA ARG A 67 1.87 22.46 0.07
C ARG A 67 0.55 21.74 0.36
N ARG A 68 0.45 20.45 0.01
CA ARG A 68 -0.69 19.59 0.32
C ARG A 68 -0.38 18.76 1.57
N LYS A 69 -1.43 18.43 2.34
CA LYS A 69 -1.34 17.58 3.54
C LYS A 69 -1.80 16.13 3.30
N THR A 70 -2.37 15.86 2.14
CA THR A 70 -2.95 14.55 1.79
C THR A 70 -2.27 14.04 0.54
N ILE A 71 -1.62 12.88 0.68
CA ILE A 71 -1.02 12.16 -0.43
C ILE A 71 -2.14 11.60 -1.31
N MET A 72 -2.07 11.88 -2.60
CA MET A 72 -3.04 11.44 -3.60
C MET A 72 -2.45 10.33 -4.48
N GLY A 73 -3.31 9.60 -5.21
CA GLY A 73 -2.84 8.54 -6.12
C GLY A 73 -1.86 9.03 -7.19
N ASP A 74 -1.99 10.29 -7.63
CA ASP A 74 -1.09 10.90 -8.62
C ASP A 74 0.32 11.20 -8.04
N ASP A 75 0.44 11.32 -6.72
CA ASP A 75 1.74 11.44 -6.04
C ASP A 75 2.48 10.11 -6.05
N LEU A 76 1.76 9.00 -5.83
CA LEU A 76 2.33 7.66 -5.91
C LEU A 76 2.78 7.34 -7.33
N LEU A 77 1.98 7.68 -8.35
CA LEU A 77 2.39 7.49 -9.75
C LEU A 77 3.66 8.28 -10.08
N TRP A 78 3.76 9.51 -9.60
CA TRP A 78 4.99 10.29 -9.78
C TRP A 78 6.18 9.68 -9.04
N ALA A 79 6.00 9.27 -7.78
CA ALA A 79 7.07 8.64 -7.01
C ALA A 79 7.57 7.38 -7.70
N MET A 80 6.68 6.51 -8.18
CA MET A 80 7.07 5.30 -8.92
C MET A 80 7.91 5.63 -10.16
N HIS A 81 7.59 6.71 -10.88
CA HIS A 81 8.35 7.14 -12.06
C HIS A 81 9.72 7.69 -11.65
N THR A 82 9.77 8.59 -10.67
CA THR A 82 11.01 9.19 -10.15
C THR A 82 11.97 8.14 -9.62
N LEU A 83 11.45 7.09 -8.98
CA LEU A 83 12.24 5.99 -8.43
C LEU A 83 12.65 4.92 -9.47
N GLY A 84 12.29 5.10 -10.74
CA GLY A 84 12.67 4.20 -11.84
C GLY A 84 11.81 2.94 -12.00
N PHE A 85 10.61 2.93 -11.42
CA PHE A 85 9.63 1.84 -11.56
C PHE A 85 8.67 2.05 -12.75
N ASP A 86 9.19 2.52 -13.89
CA ASP A 86 8.41 2.92 -15.07
C ASP A 86 7.44 1.85 -15.58
N SER A 87 7.84 0.58 -15.51
CA SER A 87 7.01 -0.56 -15.95
C SER A 87 5.72 -0.72 -15.14
N TYR A 88 5.64 -0.11 -13.95
CA TYR A 88 4.45 -0.16 -13.10
C TYR A 88 3.49 1.00 -13.35
N ILE A 89 3.90 2.06 -14.06
CA ILE A 89 3.11 3.30 -14.19
C ILE A 89 1.79 3.05 -14.91
N GLU A 90 1.83 2.41 -16.08
CA GLU A 90 0.62 2.20 -16.87
C GLU A 90 -0.38 1.26 -16.17
N PRO A 91 0.04 0.10 -15.62
CA PRO A 91 -0.85 -0.72 -14.80
C PRO A 91 -1.47 0.04 -13.61
N LEU A 92 -0.68 0.87 -12.92
CA LEU A 92 -1.16 1.63 -11.77
C LEU A 92 -2.13 2.75 -12.16
N ARG A 93 -1.94 3.40 -13.32
CA ARG A 93 -2.91 4.39 -13.84
C ARG A 93 -4.26 3.74 -14.11
N VAL A 94 -4.27 2.59 -14.77
CA VAL A 94 -5.49 1.83 -15.03
C VAL A 94 -6.15 1.42 -13.71
N TYR A 95 -5.38 0.96 -12.74
CA TYR A 95 -5.90 0.62 -11.41
C TYR A 95 -6.51 1.83 -10.71
N LEU A 96 -5.83 2.99 -10.69
CA LEU A 96 -6.31 4.21 -10.06
C LEU A 96 -7.62 4.71 -10.68
N ALA A 97 -7.75 4.63 -12.02
CA ALA A 97 -8.97 4.99 -12.71
C ALA A 97 -10.15 4.08 -12.29
N LYS A 98 -9.92 2.76 -12.25
CA LYS A 98 -10.93 1.78 -11.82
C LYS A 98 -11.31 1.97 -10.34
N PHE A 99 -10.34 2.26 -9.47
CA PHE A 99 -10.57 2.52 -8.06
C PHE A 99 -11.47 3.75 -7.86
N ARG A 100 -11.17 4.87 -8.55
CA ARG A 100 -11.98 6.09 -8.50
C ARG A 100 -13.42 5.85 -8.99
N GLU A 101 -13.60 5.01 -10.01
CA GLU A 101 -14.94 4.65 -10.50
C GLU A 101 -15.71 3.79 -9.49
N ALA A 102 -15.06 2.78 -8.89
CA ALA A 102 -15.66 1.94 -7.87
C ALA A 102 -16.07 2.74 -6.62
N GLU A 103 -15.24 3.69 -6.17
CA GLU A 103 -15.55 4.61 -5.07
C GLU A 103 -16.80 5.45 -5.36
N LYS A 104 -16.92 6.01 -6.58
CA LYS A 104 -18.12 6.76 -7.00
C LYS A 104 -19.38 5.90 -6.97
N GLN A 105 -19.30 4.66 -7.45
CA GLN A 105 -20.42 3.72 -7.45
C GLN A 105 -20.81 3.31 -6.02
N ALA A 106 -19.84 3.07 -5.14
CA ALA A 106 -20.08 2.79 -3.73
C ALA A 106 -20.85 3.94 -3.06
N ILE A 107 -20.41 5.19 -3.28
CA ILE A 107 -21.09 6.39 -2.77
C ILE A 107 -22.51 6.52 -3.34
N ALA A 108 -22.70 6.30 -4.64
CA ALA A 108 -24.01 6.36 -5.27
C ALA A 108 -24.98 5.28 -4.74
N SER A 109 -24.46 4.08 -4.45
CA SER A 109 -25.24 2.97 -3.88
C SER A 109 -25.61 3.18 -2.41
N ALA A 110 -24.77 3.90 -1.65
CA ALA A 110 -25.04 4.29 -0.26
C ALA A 110 -26.02 5.49 -0.15
N GLY A 111 -26.30 6.17 -1.27
CA GLY A 111 -27.08 7.41 -1.35
C GLY A 111 -28.58 7.29 -1.61
N ARG A 112 -29.25 6.15 -1.31
CA ARG A 112 -30.73 6.11 -1.25
C ARG A 112 -31.23 6.18 0.20
N PRO A 113 -31.43 7.37 0.79
CA PRO A 113 -32.51 7.54 1.75
C PRO A 113 -33.82 7.45 0.98
N GLY A 114 -34.72 6.57 1.41
CA GLY A 114 -36.03 6.41 0.80
C GLY A 114 -36.79 7.73 0.76
N SER A 115 -37.29 8.08 -0.41
CA SER A 115 -38.41 9.01 -0.54
C SER A 115 -39.65 8.34 0.04
N ALA A 116 -39.85 8.46 1.35
CA ALA A 116 -41.15 8.18 1.98
C ALA A 116 -41.96 9.49 1.95
N ASN A 117 -43.07 9.41 1.22
CA ASN A 117 -44.02 10.47 0.90
C ASN A 117 -44.53 11.24 2.14
N PRO A 118 -44.65 12.58 2.13
CA PRO A 118 -45.14 13.35 3.28
C PRO A 118 -46.67 13.45 3.44
N ASP A 119 -47.49 12.75 2.64
CA ASP A 119 -48.96 12.83 2.75
C ASP A 119 -49.62 11.45 2.87
N ALA A 120 -49.92 11.06 4.11
CA ALA A 120 -50.92 10.05 4.49
C ALA A 120 -51.46 10.36 5.89
#